data_AF-A0A0C5G5X5-F1
#
_entry.id   AF-A0A0C5G5X5-F1
#
_cell.length_a   1.000
_cell.length_b   1.000
_cell.length_c   1.000
_cell.angle_alpha   90.00
_cell.angle_beta   90.00
_cell.angle_gamma   90.00
#
_symmetry.space_group_name_H-M   'P 1'
#
loop_
_entity.id
_entity.type
_entity.pdbx_description
1 polymer ?
#
loop_
_entity_poly.entity_id
_entity_poly.type
_entity_poly.pdbx_seq_one_letter_code
_entity_poly.pdbx_strand_id
1 'polypeptide(L)'
;MQEHLDALEKHMQQLQQAMRQAQMQRRQDRLKELRAELRRAQRSYDALFDQDGDAQPDAEDPASRPSRPPATQMPAREQVHQVLTLLTVPAAPKLISSVHEALFTAPLPTTRMATLRRDEERSYRSAPGARPYYLCPALTSDHLSPARALLTISIWPLEDRIVGPLSARVHFLTSAVKLTEAIQRLTPDPQKMTLGARQLVRHYALNIPGALPADPQDRGAAPDLALLREAAQQELAVHTDDDTHERRGAAQRARHQLDEAGQLFGAPFQTTRRLRSVT
;
A
#
# COMPACT_ATOMS: atom_id res chain seq x y z
N MET A 1 5.05 -17.81 15.45
CA MET A 1 4.61 -16.83 14.43
C MET A 1 3.86 -17.51 13.30
N GLN A 2 4.45 -18.52 12.64
CA GLN A 2 3.85 -19.24 11.51
C GLN A 2 2.56 -20.00 11.89
N GLU A 3 2.53 -20.71 13.02
CA GLU A 3 1.31 -21.40 13.50
C GLU A 3 0.16 -20.44 13.84
N HIS A 4 0.48 -19.25 14.35
CA HIS A 4 -0.52 -18.22 14.67
C HIS A 4 -1.10 -17.60 13.39
N LEU A 5 -0.29 -17.47 12.34
CA LEU A 5 -0.69 -16.99 11.03
C LEU A 5 -1.59 -18.03 10.32
N ASP A 6 -1.21 -19.31 10.33
CA ASP A 6 -2.01 -20.41 9.79
C ASP A 6 -3.37 -20.55 10.50
N ALA A 7 -3.42 -20.33 11.82
CA ALA A 7 -4.66 -20.35 12.59
C ALA A 7 -5.59 -19.18 12.20
N LEU A 8 -5.03 -17.99 12.02
CA LEU A 8 -5.80 -16.81 11.61
C LEU A 8 -6.35 -16.94 10.20
N GLU A 9 -5.58 -17.51 9.28
CA GLU A 9 -6.01 -17.81 7.91
C GLU A 9 -7.18 -18.80 7.88
N LYS A 10 -7.10 -19.88 8.66
CA LYS A 10 -8.21 -20.84 8.80
C LYS A 10 -9.48 -20.17 9.33
N HIS A 11 -9.33 -19.28 10.31
CA HIS A 11 -10.46 -18.56 10.88
C HIS A 11 -11.12 -17.61 9.86
N MET A 12 -10.35 -16.86 9.08
CA MET A 12 -10.88 -16.00 8.01
C MET A 12 -11.62 -16.80 6.93
N GLN A 13 -11.08 -17.95 6.51
CA GLN A 13 -11.74 -18.84 5.54
C GLN A 13 -13.07 -19.39 6.08
N GLN A 14 -13.13 -19.78 7.36
CA GLN A 14 -14.36 -20.22 8.02
C GLN A 14 -15.42 -19.11 8.07
N LEU A 15 -15.02 -17.88 8.38
CA LEU A 15 -15.92 -16.72 8.39
C LEU A 15 -16.51 -16.45 6.99
N GLN A 16 -15.68 -16.52 5.95
CA GLN A 16 -16.14 -16.34 4.56
C GLN A 16 -17.09 -17.47 4.11
N GLN A 17 -16.84 -18.72 4.49
CA GLN A 17 -17.77 -19.83 4.24
C GLN A 17 -19.10 -19.64 4.97
N ALA A 18 -19.06 -19.24 6.24
CA ALA A 18 -20.26 -18.96 7.04
C ALA A 18 -21.06 -17.78 6.45
N MET A 19 -20.40 -16.76 5.89
CA MET A 19 -21.06 -15.65 5.20
C MET A 19 -21.81 -16.13 3.95
N ARG A 20 -21.18 -16.98 3.13
CA ARG A 20 -21.84 -17.57 1.95
C ARG A 20 -23.09 -18.38 2.34
N GLN A 21 -23.00 -19.18 3.41
CA GLN A 21 -24.15 -19.93 3.92
C GLN A 21 -25.25 -19.03 4.49
N ALA A 22 -24.91 -18.00 5.26
CA ALA A 22 -25.87 -17.03 5.82
C ALA A 22 -26.60 -16.25 4.71
N GLN A 23 -25.91 -15.94 3.61
CA GLN A 23 -26.47 -15.30 2.43
C GLN A 23 -27.49 -16.22 1.73
N MET A 24 -27.18 -17.50 1.55
CA MET A 24 -28.13 -18.49 1.00
C MET A 24 -29.37 -18.65 1.87
N GLN A 25 -29.22 -18.57 3.19
CA GLN A 25 -30.33 -18.67 4.15
C GLN A 25 -31.06 -17.34 4.42
N ARG A 26 -30.71 -16.27 3.70
CA ARG A 26 -31.26 -14.90 3.85
C ARG A 26 -31.25 -14.35 5.29
N ARG A 27 -30.28 -14.77 6.12
CA ARG A 27 -30.13 -14.30 7.50
C ARG A 27 -29.30 -13.02 7.58
N GLN A 28 -29.96 -11.88 7.41
CA GLN A 28 -29.35 -10.54 7.35
C GLN A 28 -28.55 -10.18 8.62
N ASP A 29 -29.08 -10.48 9.81
CA ASP A 29 -28.43 -10.13 11.08
C ASP A 29 -27.14 -10.94 11.29
N ARG A 30 -27.18 -12.23 10.96
CA ARG A 30 -26.00 -13.10 11.02
C ARG A 30 -24.91 -12.65 10.06
N LEU A 31 -25.29 -12.11 8.90
CA LEU A 31 -24.36 -11.63 7.89
C LEU A 31 -23.67 -10.33 8.33
N LYS A 32 -24.34 -9.46 9.08
CA LYS A 32 -23.72 -8.27 9.70
C LYS A 32 -22.69 -8.65 10.75
N GLU A 33 -22.99 -9.61 11.62
CA GLU A 33 -22.06 -10.13 12.63
C GLU A 33 -20.79 -10.71 12.00
N LEU A 34 -20.97 -11.62 11.02
CA LEU A 34 -19.86 -12.25 10.32
C LEU A 34 -18.98 -11.24 9.57
N ARG A 35 -19.55 -10.18 8.98
CA ARG A 35 -18.77 -9.07 8.40
C ARG A 35 -17.97 -8.29 9.44
N ALA A 36 -18.51 -8.09 10.64
CA ALA A 36 -17.79 -7.40 11.70
C ALA A 36 -16.65 -8.25 12.28
N GLU A 37 -16.84 -9.57 12.32
CA GLU A 37 -15.84 -10.54 12.76
C GLU A 37 -14.74 -10.72 11.70
N LEU A 38 -15.10 -10.83 10.42
CA LEU A 38 -14.14 -10.87 9.32
C LEU A 38 -13.27 -9.61 9.30
N ARG A 39 -13.88 -8.42 9.46
CA ARG A 39 -13.13 -7.16 9.57
C ARG A 39 -12.18 -7.14 10.77
N ARG A 40 -12.52 -7.80 11.88
CA ARG A 40 -11.62 -7.92 13.05
C ARG A 40 -10.46 -8.85 12.74
N ALA A 41 -10.74 -10.03 12.18
CA ALA A 41 -9.71 -10.98 11.77
C ALA A 41 -8.75 -10.40 10.71
N GLN A 42 -9.29 -9.67 9.72
CA GLN A 42 -8.49 -8.93 8.73
C GLN A 42 -7.58 -7.90 9.39
N ARG A 43 -8.10 -7.06 10.28
CA ARG A 43 -7.27 -6.10 11.03
C ARG A 43 -6.19 -6.78 11.86
N SER A 44 -6.50 -7.93 12.47
CA SER A 44 -5.50 -8.71 13.21
C SER A 44 -4.44 -9.31 12.29
N TYR A 45 -4.82 -9.75 11.08
CA TYR A 45 -3.88 -10.22 10.07
C TYR A 45 -2.96 -9.08 9.64
N ASP A 46 -3.55 -7.94 9.24
CA ASP A 46 -2.83 -6.74 8.82
C ASP A 46 -1.91 -6.23 9.95
N ALA A 47 -2.36 -6.27 11.20
CA ALA A 47 -1.56 -5.87 12.37
C ALA A 47 -0.34 -6.78 12.61
N LEU A 48 -0.42 -8.08 12.31
CA LEU A 48 0.75 -8.97 12.33
C LEU A 48 1.78 -8.57 11.27
N PHE A 49 1.36 -7.81 10.25
CA PHE A 49 2.25 -7.14 9.33
C PHE A 49 2.61 -5.70 9.76
N ASP A 50 1.83 -5.01 10.58
CA ASP A 50 2.16 -3.64 11.03
C ASP A 50 3.08 -3.57 12.27
N GLN A 51 3.24 -4.66 13.03
CA GLN A 51 3.91 -4.65 14.35
C GLN A 51 5.43 -4.36 14.37
N ASP A 52 6.13 -4.35 13.24
CA ASP A 52 7.56 -3.95 13.18
C ASP A 52 7.76 -2.42 13.14
N GLY A 53 6.68 -1.63 13.16
CA GLY A 53 6.70 -0.17 12.99
C GLY A 53 6.79 0.68 14.28
N ASP A 54 6.61 0.09 15.47
CA ASP A 54 6.54 0.81 16.75
C ASP A 54 7.71 0.50 17.70
N ALA A 55 8.92 0.37 17.17
CA ALA A 55 10.13 0.48 17.98
C ALA A 55 10.46 1.96 18.21
N GLN A 56 10.29 2.44 19.44
CA GLN A 56 10.72 3.77 19.88
C GLN A 56 12.21 4.01 19.61
N PRO A 57 12.60 5.26 19.26
CA PRO A 57 13.98 5.58 18.91
C PRO A 57 14.80 5.83 20.16
N ASP A 58 15.75 4.94 20.46
CA ASP A 58 16.81 5.24 21.42
C ASP A 58 18.19 5.06 20.78
N ALA A 59 19.03 6.06 21.07
CA ALA A 59 20.47 6.20 20.84
C ALA A 59 20.95 6.44 19.39
N GLU A 60 21.26 7.70 19.13
CA GLU A 60 22.25 8.13 18.13
C GLU A 60 23.60 7.42 18.36
N ASP A 61 24.21 6.92 17.29
CA ASP A 61 25.66 6.63 17.27
C ASP A 61 26.29 7.30 16.04
N PRO A 62 27.24 8.24 16.21
CA PRO A 62 27.80 9.02 15.11
C PRO A 62 29.11 8.40 14.62
N ALA A 63 29.05 7.45 13.67
CA ALA A 63 30.16 7.22 12.75
C ALA A 63 29.80 6.17 11.69
N SER A 64 29.73 6.57 10.42
CA SER A 64 30.03 5.66 9.32
C SER A 64 30.62 6.44 8.15
N ARG A 65 31.96 6.40 8.09
CA ARG A 65 32.79 6.78 6.94
C ARG A 65 32.35 6.01 5.69
N PRO A 66 32.62 6.54 4.48
CA PRO A 66 32.19 5.91 3.23
C PRO A 66 32.92 4.59 3.01
N SER A 67 32.21 3.47 3.16
CA SER A 67 32.68 2.17 2.70
C SER A 67 32.57 2.09 1.17
N ARG A 68 33.68 1.67 0.56
CA ARG A 68 33.89 1.35 -0.86
C ARG A 68 32.73 0.47 -1.41
N PRO A 69 32.30 0.65 -2.68
CA PRO A 69 31.00 0.17 -3.14
C PRO A 69 30.96 -1.36 -3.23
N PRO A 70 29.98 -2.03 -2.61
CA PRO A 70 29.63 -3.39 -3.00
C PRO A 70 29.04 -3.37 -4.42
N ALA A 71 29.12 -4.51 -5.11
CA ALA A 71 28.56 -4.74 -6.45
C ALA A 71 27.21 -4.03 -6.64
N THR A 72 27.05 -3.36 -7.78
CA THR A 72 26.01 -2.39 -8.17
C THR A 72 24.58 -2.74 -7.75
N GLN A 73 24.27 -2.62 -6.46
CA GLN A 73 22.90 -2.61 -5.97
C GLN A 73 22.34 -1.23 -6.26
N MET A 74 21.26 -1.21 -7.03
CA MET A 74 20.53 0.01 -7.35
C MET A 74 20.24 0.81 -6.06
N PRO A 75 20.40 2.15 -6.02
CA PRO A 75 20.15 2.93 -4.82
C PRO A 75 18.72 2.74 -4.28
N ALA A 76 18.51 2.83 -2.96
CA ALA A 76 17.19 2.64 -2.35
C ALA A 76 16.11 3.56 -2.96
N ARG A 77 16.46 4.78 -3.35
CA ARG A 77 15.59 5.71 -4.07
C ARG A 77 15.08 5.15 -5.40
N GLU A 78 15.96 4.52 -6.16
CA GLU A 78 15.65 3.92 -7.46
C GLU A 78 14.85 2.62 -7.28
N GLN A 79 15.13 1.84 -6.23
CA GLN A 79 14.33 0.68 -5.85
C GLN A 79 12.88 1.06 -5.49
N VAL A 80 12.69 2.11 -4.68
CA VAL A 80 11.36 2.63 -4.35
C VAL A 80 10.65 3.15 -5.60
N HIS A 81 11.35 3.90 -6.45
CA HIS A 81 10.81 4.41 -7.71
C HIS A 81 10.36 3.29 -8.65
N GLN A 82 11.15 2.22 -8.78
CA GLN A 82 10.80 1.05 -9.59
C GLN A 82 9.50 0.40 -9.11
N VAL A 83 9.35 0.20 -7.80
CA VAL A 83 8.13 -0.40 -7.23
C VAL A 83 6.91 0.51 -7.38
N LEU A 84 7.05 1.80 -7.10
CA LEU A 84 5.95 2.76 -7.27
C LEU A 84 5.52 2.85 -8.75
N THR A 85 6.48 2.83 -9.68
CA THR A 85 6.21 2.80 -11.12
C THR A 85 5.43 1.54 -11.53
N LEU A 86 5.71 0.40 -10.89
CA LEU A 86 4.96 -0.84 -11.10
C LEU A 86 3.54 -0.76 -10.52
N LEU A 87 3.41 -0.31 -9.26
CA LEU A 87 2.13 -0.27 -8.55
C LEU A 87 1.19 0.79 -9.09
N THR A 88 1.72 1.89 -9.65
CA THR A 88 0.95 3.02 -10.21
C THR A 88 0.01 3.71 -9.21
N VAL A 89 0.20 3.46 -7.91
CA VAL A 89 -0.56 4.08 -6.83
C VAL A 89 0.35 4.40 -5.64
N PRO A 90 -0.01 5.39 -4.81
CA PRO A 90 0.68 5.63 -3.55
C PRO A 90 0.73 4.39 -2.67
N ALA A 91 1.91 4.08 -2.13
CA ALA A 91 2.14 2.85 -1.38
C ALA A 91 2.88 3.10 -0.07
N ALA A 92 2.57 2.27 0.92
CA ALA A 92 3.26 2.27 2.21
C ALA A 92 4.62 1.56 2.13
N PRO A 93 5.61 1.94 2.97
CA PRO A 93 6.91 1.31 3.00
C PRO A 93 6.89 -0.20 3.06
N LYS A 94 5.94 -0.78 3.81
CA LYS A 94 5.83 -2.23 3.92
C LYS A 94 5.46 -2.88 2.60
N LEU A 95 4.42 -2.39 1.93
CA LEU A 95 4.02 -2.89 0.62
C LEU A 95 5.16 -2.73 -0.39
N ILE A 96 5.86 -1.60 -0.38
CA ILE A 96 7.00 -1.36 -1.28
C ILE A 96 8.10 -2.40 -1.04
N SER A 97 8.45 -2.64 0.22
CA SER A 97 9.45 -3.62 0.62
C SER A 97 9.05 -5.04 0.20
N SER A 98 7.81 -5.46 0.49
CA SER A 98 7.31 -6.80 0.13
C SER A 98 7.24 -7.01 -1.38
N VAL A 99 6.78 -6.02 -2.16
CA VAL A 99 6.76 -6.11 -3.63
C VAL A 99 8.18 -6.16 -4.19
N HIS A 100 9.09 -5.37 -3.62
CA HIS A 100 10.49 -5.38 -4.04
C HIS A 100 11.14 -6.74 -3.82
N GLU A 101 10.98 -7.32 -2.64
CA GLU A 101 11.50 -8.64 -2.28
C GLU A 101 10.87 -9.74 -3.13
N ALA A 102 9.56 -9.66 -3.39
CA ALA A 102 8.84 -10.65 -4.18
C ALA A 102 9.30 -10.72 -5.64
N LEU A 103 9.69 -9.58 -6.25
CA LEU A 103 9.93 -9.45 -7.69
C LEU A 103 11.39 -9.20 -8.08
N PHE A 104 12.21 -8.61 -7.21
CA PHE A 104 13.57 -8.13 -7.55
C PHE A 104 14.68 -8.70 -6.65
N THR A 105 14.35 -9.66 -5.76
CA THR A 105 15.29 -10.54 -5.02
C THR A 105 16.25 -9.85 -4.04
N ALA A 106 16.21 -8.52 -3.89
CA ALA A 106 17.00 -7.77 -2.91
C ALA A 106 16.10 -7.21 -1.79
N PRO A 107 16.49 -7.32 -0.51
CA PRO A 107 15.72 -6.74 0.58
C PRO A 107 15.80 -5.22 0.54
N LEU A 108 14.66 -4.57 0.74
CA LEU A 108 14.56 -3.12 0.85
C LEU A 108 14.02 -2.76 2.24
N PRO A 109 14.89 -2.42 3.21
CA PRO A 109 14.48 -2.09 4.57
C PRO A 109 13.57 -0.85 4.62
N THR A 110 12.46 -0.94 5.35
CA THR A 110 11.49 0.15 5.53
C THR A 110 12.10 1.40 6.17
N THR A 111 13.08 1.22 7.07
CA THR A 111 13.82 2.31 7.74
C THR A 111 14.51 3.24 6.75
N ARG A 112 15.00 2.72 5.61
CA ARG A 112 15.61 3.56 4.56
C ARG A 112 14.60 4.53 3.94
N MET A 113 13.33 4.17 3.87
CA MET A 113 12.28 5.00 3.28
C MET A 113 11.90 6.20 4.17
N ALA A 114 11.95 6.03 5.48
CA ALA A 114 11.69 7.12 6.42
C ALA A 114 12.73 8.25 6.28
N THR A 115 14.01 7.88 6.14
CA THR A 115 15.10 8.83 5.91
C THR A 115 15.01 9.46 4.52
N LEU A 116 14.79 8.64 3.47
CA LEU A 116 14.62 9.12 2.09
C LEU A 116 13.59 10.24 1.98
N ARG A 117 12.45 10.12 2.68
CA ARG A 117 11.38 11.13 2.58
C ARG A 117 11.83 12.52 3.04
N ARG A 118 12.62 12.60 4.11
CA ARG A 118 13.15 13.88 4.63
C ARG A 118 14.23 14.44 3.72
N ASP A 119 15.08 13.56 3.20
CA ASP A 119 16.18 13.97 2.32
C ASP A 119 15.68 14.47 0.97
N GLU A 120 14.59 13.88 0.44
CA GLU A 120 13.94 14.31 -0.80
C GLU A 120 13.32 15.71 -0.66
N GLU A 121 12.60 15.98 0.43
CA GLU A 121 12.06 17.32 0.70
C GLU A 121 13.19 18.36 0.86
N ARG A 122 14.22 18.03 1.65
CA ARG A 122 15.38 18.92 1.82
C ARG A 122 16.05 19.21 0.48
N SER A 123 16.27 18.17 -0.34
CA SER A 123 16.88 18.29 -1.65
C SER A 123 16.06 19.15 -2.61
N TYR A 124 14.72 19.01 -2.60
CA TYR A 124 13.85 19.85 -3.42
C TYR A 124 13.91 21.31 -2.97
N ARG A 125 13.77 21.58 -1.66
CA ARG A 125 13.80 22.95 -1.13
C ARG A 125 15.13 23.66 -1.37
N SER A 126 16.25 22.95 -1.37
CA SER A 126 17.56 23.54 -1.67
C SER A 126 17.78 23.83 -3.15
N ALA A 127 17.21 23.00 -4.04
CA ALA A 127 17.40 23.10 -5.49
C ALA A 127 16.19 22.49 -6.23
N PRO A 128 15.09 23.24 -6.38
CA PRO A 128 13.91 22.77 -7.09
C PRO A 128 14.23 22.38 -8.53
N GLY A 129 13.78 21.22 -8.98
CA GLY A 129 14.00 20.73 -10.35
C GLY A 129 15.40 20.18 -10.64
N ALA A 130 16.31 20.13 -9.66
CA ALA A 130 17.65 19.55 -9.84
C ALA A 130 17.65 18.03 -10.08
N ARG A 131 16.54 17.34 -9.78
CA ARG A 131 16.36 15.90 -10.00
C ARG A 131 15.23 15.66 -11.01
N PRO A 132 15.31 14.57 -11.81
CA PRO A 132 14.26 14.24 -12.78
C PRO A 132 12.91 13.89 -12.12
N TYR A 133 12.96 13.43 -10.88
CA TYR A 133 11.79 13.18 -10.05
C TYR A 133 12.17 13.28 -8.57
N TYR A 134 11.15 13.43 -7.71
CA TYR A 134 11.29 13.36 -6.26
C TYR A 134 10.34 12.30 -5.71
N LEU A 135 10.79 11.59 -4.68
CA LEU A 135 9.87 10.78 -3.87
C LEU A 135 9.21 11.72 -2.86
N CYS A 136 7.89 11.75 -2.87
CA CYS A 136 7.11 12.66 -2.05
C CYS A 136 6.04 11.88 -1.26
N PRO A 137 5.51 12.44 -0.16
CA PRO A 137 4.33 11.87 0.47
C PRO A 137 3.12 11.99 -0.45
N ALA A 138 2.19 11.04 -0.35
CA ALA A 138 0.83 11.33 -0.83
C ALA A 138 0.19 12.41 0.05
N LEU A 139 -0.81 13.12 -0.45
CA LEU A 139 -1.52 14.17 0.29
C LEU A 139 -2.94 13.72 0.64
N THR A 140 -3.44 14.05 1.83
CA THR A 140 -4.84 13.78 2.18
C THR A 140 -5.78 14.74 1.46
N SER A 141 -6.95 14.27 1.02
CA SER A 141 -7.95 15.11 0.34
C SER A 141 -8.44 16.26 1.21
N ASP A 142 -8.66 16.02 2.50
CA ASP A 142 -9.31 16.97 3.41
C ASP A 142 -8.40 18.14 3.80
N HIS A 143 -7.13 17.84 4.12
CA HIS A 143 -6.20 18.81 4.70
C HIS A 143 -5.03 19.15 3.80
N LEU A 144 -4.90 18.48 2.64
CA LEU A 144 -3.76 18.62 1.73
C LEU A 144 -2.42 18.52 2.45
N SER A 145 -2.42 17.70 3.51
CA SER A 145 -1.28 17.45 4.39
C SER A 145 -0.69 16.08 4.05
N PRO A 146 0.58 15.80 4.39
CA PRO A 146 1.18 14.49 4.15
C PRO A 146 0.34 13.36 4.74
N ALA A 147 -0.10 12.44 3.88
CA ALA A 147 -0.72 11.20 4.29
C ALA A 147 0.29 10.36 5.09
N ARG A 148 -0.21 9.68 6.12
CA ARG A 148 0.63 8.87 6.99
C ARG A 148 1.29 7.75 6.17
N ALA A 149 2.62 7.77 6.14
CA ALA A 149 3.46 6.72 5.58
C ALA A 149 3.13 6.30 4.13
N LEU A 150 2.49 7.12 3.30
CA LEU A 150 2.31 6.83 1.87
C LEU A 150 3.33 7.60 1.05
N LEU A 151 4.00 6.90 0.13
CA LEU A 151 4.96 7.46 -0.81
C LEU A 151 4.40 7.46 -2.23
N THR A 152 4.78 8.47 -3.00
CA THR A 152 4.46 8.65 -4.41
C THR A 152 5.63 9.32 -5.15
N ILE A 153 5.51 9.50 -6.46
CA ILE A 153 6.55 10.08 -7.32
C ILE A 153 6.05 11.41 -7.89
N SER A 154 6.87 12.46 -7.81
CA SER A 154 6.49 13.84 -8.20
C SER A 154 6.03 14.01 -9.64
N ILE A 155 6.40 13.08 -10.53
CA ILE A 155 6.02 13.13 -11.95
C ILE A 155 4.57 12.68 -12.20
N TRP A 156 3.91 12.07 -11.20
CA TRP A 156 2.51 11.74 -11.31
C TRP A 156 1.63 12.99 -11.24
N PRO A 157 0.49 13.01 -11.97
CA PRO A 157 -0.54 14.03 -11.81
C PRO A 157 -0.90 14.21 -10.33
N LEU A 158 -1.20 15.44 -9.92
CA LEU A 158 -1.45 15.76 -8.50
C LEU A 158 -2.62 14.96 -7.92
N GLU A 159 -3.67 14.74 -8.70
CA GLU A 159 -4.80 13.88 -8.34
C GLU A 159 -4.38 12.44 -8.04
N ASP A 160 -3.37 11.88 -8.70
CA ASP A 160 -2.84 10.52 -8.46
C ASP A 160 -1.91 10.45 -7.24
N ARG A 161 -1.57 11.62 -6.68
CA ARG A 161 -0.79 11.78 -5.46
C ARG A 161 -1.65 12.10 -4.24
N ILE A 162 -2.96 12.32 -4.44
CA ILE A 162 -3.91 12.60 -3.35
C ILE A 162 -4.61 11.30 -2.94
N VAL A 163 -4.92 11.17 -1.65
CA VAL A 163 -5.73 10.09 -1.09
C VAL A 163 -6.97 10.63 -0.42
N GLY A 164 -8.13 10.16 -0.88
CA GLY A 164 -9.43 10.39 -0.29
C GLY A 164 -10.00 9.14 0.41
N PRO A 165 -11.26 9.18 0.84
CA PRO A 165 -11.92 8.12 1.61
C PRO A 165 -11.93 6.76 0.92
N LEU A 166 -12.10 6.73 -0.42
CA LEU A 166 -12.14 5.50 -1.21
C LEU A 166 -10.75 5.05 -1.71
N SER A 167 -9.75 5.92 -1.64
CA SER A 167 -8.45 5.68 -2.27
C SER A 167 -7.73 4.48 -1.68
N ALA A 168 -7.87 4.22 -0.38
CA ALA A 168 -7.28 3.02 0.22
C ALA A 168 -7.76 1.73 -0.45
N ARG A 169 -9.06 1.62 -0.76
CA ARG A 169 -9.61 0.44 -1.44
C ARG A 169 -9.23 0.41 -2.92
N VAL A 170 -9.34 1.54 -3.61
CA VAL A 170 -8.92 1.66 -5.02
C VAL A 170 -7.45 1.32 -5.19
N HIS A 171 -6.55 1.84 -4.35
CA HIS A 171 -5.12 1.54 -4.41
C HIS A 171 -4.82 0.08 -4.13
N PHE A 172 -5.52 -0.54 -3.17
CA PHE A 172 -5.40 -1.96 -2.89
C PHE A 172 -5.77 -2.80 -4.12
N LEU A 173 -6.91 -2.53 -4.75
CA LEU A 173 -7.38 -3.24 -5.94
C LEU A 173 -6.47 -3.01 -7.15
N THR A 174 -6.06 -1.77 -7.40
CA THR A 174 -5.11 -1.42 -8.48
C THR A 174 -3.77 -2.12 -8.27
N SER A 175 -3.25 -2.14 -7.03
CA SER A 175 -2.01 -2.86 -6.72
C SER A 175 -2.12 -4.35 -6.98
N ALA A 176 -3.27 -4.98 -6.68
CA ALA A 176 -3.52 -6.39 -6.99
C ALA A 176 -3.46 -6.67 -8.50
N VAL A 177 -4.12 -5.82 -9.30
CA VAL A 177 -4.11 -5.92 -10.77
C VAL A 177 -2.69 -5.75 -11.32
N LYS A 178 -1.95 -4.73 -10.88
CA LYS A 178 -0.58 -4.48 -11.33
C LYS A 178 0.40 -5.57 -10.91
N LEU A 179 0.24 -6.09 -9.70
CA LEU A 179 1.07 -7.18 -9.20
C LEU A 179 0.84 -8.47 -9.99
N THR A 180 -0.41 -8.85 -10.23
CA THR A 180 -0.73 -10.05 -11.04
C THR A 180 -0.20 -9.93 -12.47
N GLU A 181 -0.34 -8.78 -13.11
CA GLU A 181 0.26 -8.49 -14.42
C GLU A 181 1.79 -8.61 -14.41
N ALA A 182 2.44 -8.06 -13.38
CA ALA A 182 3.90 -8.13 -13.25
C ALA A 182 4.40 -9.55 -13.03
N ILE A 183 3.77 -10.31 -12.13
CA ILE A 183 4.12 -11.71 -11.87
C ILE A 183 3.92 -12.55 -13.13
N GLN A 184 2.80 -12.40 -13.83
CA GLN A 184 2.54 -13.15 -15.07
C GLN A 184 3.58 -12.87 -16.16
N ARG A 185 4.10 -11.64 -16.24
CA ARG A 185 5.16 -11.26 -17.19
C ARG A 185 6.54 -11.78 -16.77
N LEU A 186 6.90 -11.67 -15.50
CA LEU A 186 8.24 -12.00 -14.99
C LEU A 186 8.40 -13.48 -14.67
N THR A 187 7.32 -14.16 -14.30
CA THR A 187 7.30 -15.57 -13.91
C THR A 187 6.06 -16.25 -14.49
N PRO A 188 6.08 -16.57 -15.81
CA PRO A 188 4.93 -17.17 -16.49
C PRO A 188 4.57 -18.57 -15.96
N ASP A 189 5.54 -19.28 -15.41
CA ASP A 189 5.37 -20.58 -14.76
C ASP A 189 5.02 -20.39 -13.27
N PRO A 190 3.77 -20.66 -12.85
CA PRO A 190 3.33 -20.41 -11.48
C PRO A 190 4.11 -21.22 -10.42
N GLN A 191 4.73 -22.34 -10.80
CA GLN A 191 5.54 -23.14 -9.88
C GLN A 191 6.84 -22.43 -9.49
N LYS A 192 7.39 -21.61 -10.39
CA LYS A 192 8.63 -20.84 -10.17
C LYS A 192 8.42 -19.53 -9.42
N MET A 193 7.18 -19.20 -9.04
CA MET A 193 6.86 -18.02 -8.25
C MET A 193 7.66 -18.03 -6.94
N THR A 194 8.18 -16.88 -6.52
CA THR A 194 8.87 -16.75 -5.23
C THR A 194 7.87 -16.95 -4.08
N LEU A 195 8.37 -17.32 -2.89
CA LEU A 195 7.51 -17.44 -1.70
C LEU A 195 6.83 -16.10 -1.37
N GLY A 196 7.58 -15.00 -1.44
CA GLY A 196 7.04 -13.65 -1.20
C GLY A 196 5.95 -13.26 -2.20
N ALA A 197 6.12 -13.58 -3.49
CA ALA A 197 5.07 -13.35 -4.49
C ALA A 197 3.82 -14.19 -4.20
N ARG A 198 3.96 -15.48 -3.84
CA ARG A 198 2.83 -16.32 -3.43
C ARG A 198 2.08 -15.76 -2.22
N GLN A 199 2.81 -15.29 -1.21
CA GLN A 199 2.23 -14.68 -0.01
C GLN A 199 1.47 -13.38 -0.33
N LEU A 200 2.04 -12.50 -1.16
CA LEU A 200 1.37 -11.27 -1.59
C LEU A 200 0.09 -11.55 -2.37
N VAL A 201 0.15 -12.46 -3.35
CA VAL A 201 -1.03 -12.85 -4.13
C VAL A 201 -2.13 -13.41 -3.22
N ARG A 202 -1.75 -14.26 -2.26
CA ARG A 202 -2.69 -14.81 -1.28
C ARG A 202 -3.29 -13.74 -0.37
N HIS A 203 -2.50 -12.77 0.08
CA HIS A 203 -2.99 -11.64 0.87
C HIS A 203 -4.05 -10.84 0.10
N TYR A 204 -3.83 -10.55 -1.19
CA TYR A 204 -4.83 -9.91 -2.03
C TYR A 204 -6.07 -10.79 -2.22
N ALA A 205 -5.90 -12.07 -2.55
CA ALA A 205 -7.02 -12.98 -2.78
C ALA A 205 -7.94 -13.15 -1.56
N LEU A 206 -7.38 -13.18 -0.35
CA LEU A 206 -8.15 -13.26 0.90
C LEU A 206 -9.00 -12.00 1.16
N ASN A 207 -8.62 -10.86 0.59
CA ASN A 207 -9.22 -9.54 0.85
C ASN A 207 -10.02 -8.98 -0.34
N ILE A 208 -10.17 -9.76 -1.41
CA ILE A 208 -10.96 -9.41 -2.59
C ILE A 208 -12.06 -10.46 -2.77
N PRO A 209 -13.35 -10.08 -2.60
CA PRO A 209 -14.46 -10.99 -2.85
C PRO A 209 -14.40 -11.59 -4.25
N GLY A 210 -14.54 -12.91 -4.36
CA GLY A 210 -14.48 -13.62 -5.64
C GLY A 210 -13.07 -13.97 -6.13
N ALA A 211 -12.01 -13.55 -5.43
CA ALA A 211 -10.62 -13.84 -5.82
C ALA A 211 -10.10 -15.22 -5.33
N LEU A 212 -10.90 -15.98 -4.59
CA LEU A 212 -10.57 -17.34 -4.16
C LEU A 212 -11.43 -18.36 -4.92
N PRO A 213 -10.86 -19.52 -5.30
CA PRO A 213 -11.61 -20.58 -5.95
C PRO A 213 -12.72 -21.11 -5.02
N ALA A 214 -13.79 -21.63 -5.62
CA ALA A 214 -14.92 -22.16 -4.89
C ALA A 214 -14.56 -23.39 -4.04
N ASP A 215 -13.61 -24.20 -4.51
CA ASP A 215 -13.06 -25.37 -3.82
C ASP A 215 -11.61 -25.12 -3.35
N PRO A 216 -11.36 -24.95 -2.05
CA PRO A 216 -10.05 -24.66 -1.49
C PRO A 216 -9.23 -25.91 -1.14
N GLN A 217 -9.57 -27.11 -1.64
CA GLN A 217 -8.91 -28.36 -1.25
C GLN A 217 -7.44 -28.47 -1.65
N ASP A 218 -6.95 -27.70 -2.62
CA ASP A 218 -5.54 -27.70 -2.99
C ASP A 218 -4.78 -26.53 -2.35
N ARG A 219 -4.33 -26.73 -1.09
CA ARG A 219 -3.54 -25.75 -0.34
C ARG A 219 -2.12 -25.57 -0.89
N GLY A 220 -1.65 -26.47 -1.76
CA GLY A 220 -0.34 -26.41 -2.40
C GLY A 220 -0.37 -25.85 -3.83
N ALA A 221 -1.56 -25.71 -4.42
CA ALA A 221 -1.71 -25.14 -5.76
C ALA A 221 -1.20 -23.70 -5.82
N ALA A 222 -0.58 -23.37 -6.95
CA ALA A 222 -0.23 -21.99 -7.24
C ALA A 222 -1.50 -21.13 -7.29
N PRO A 223 -1.46 -19.91 -6.75
CA PRO A 223 -2.64 -19.06 -6.72
C PRO A 223 -3.09 -18.66 -8.13
N ASP A 224 -4.40 -18.61 -8.36
CA ASP A 224 -4.99 -18.22 -9.64
C ASP A 224 -4.91 -16.70 -9.84
N LEU A 225 -3.90 -16.28 -10.60
CA LEU A 225 -3.66 -14.86 -10.91
C LEU A 225 -4.76 -14.26 -11.78
N ALA A 226 -5.40 -15.06 -12.65
CA ALA A 226 -6.45 -14.58 -13.54
C ALA A 226 -7.72 -14.30 -12.75
N LEU A 227 -8.12 -15.22 -11.88
CA LEU A 227 -9.27 -15.05 -10.99
C LEU A 227 -9.10 -13.84 -10.06
N LEU A 228 -7.92 -13.69 -9.45
CA LEU A 228 -7.61 -12.53 -8.61
C LEU A 228 -7.73 -11.22 -9.40
N ARG A 229 -7.13 -11.15 -10.60
CA ARG A 229 -7.16 -9.96 -11.45
C ARG A 229 -8.59 -9.60 -11.84
N GLU A 230 -9.40 -10.58 -12.25
CA GLU A 230 -10.79 -10.37 -12.66
C GLU A 230 -11.66 -9.87 -11.50
N ALA A 231 -11.56 -10.51 -10.33
CA ALA A 231 -12.28 -10.08 -9.13
C ALA A 231 -11.87 -8.66 -8.70
N ALA A 232 -10.58 -8.34 -8.77
CA ALA A 232 -10.09 -7.01 -8.46
C ALA A 232 -10.62 -5.95 -9.44
N GLN A 233 -10.63 -6.26 -10.74
CA GLN A 233 -11.15 -5.37 -11.79
C GLN A 233 -12.66 -5.13 -11.65
N GLN A 234 -13.43 -6.16 -11.33
CA GLN A 234 -14.87 -6.05 -11.11
C GLN A 234 -15.19 -5.12 -9.94
N GLU A 235 -14.48 -5.24 -8.82
CA GLU A 235 -14.69 -4.35 -7.68
C GLU A 235 -14.15 -2.95 -7.93
N LEU A 236 -13.03 -2.82 -8.63
CA LEU A 236 -12.43 -1.53 -8.97
C LEU A 236 -13.42 -0.66 -9.76
N ALA A 237 -14.15 -1.26 -10.71
CA ALA A 237 -15.19 -0.59 -11.49
C ALA A 237 -16.32 0.02 -10.65
N VAL A 238 -16.52 -0.44 -9.40
CA VAL A 238 -17.52 0.12 -8.48
C VAL A 238 -17.04 1.42 -7.82
N HIS A 239 -15.73 1.61 -7.67
CA HIS A 239 -15.17 2.66 -6.81
C HIS A 239 -14.35 3.73 -7.55
N THR A 240 -13.82 3.42 -8.74
CA THR A 240 -12.84 4.28 -9.43
C THR A 240 -13.37 5.66 -9.76
N ASP A 241 -14.61 5.78 -10.23
CA ASP A 241 -15.15 7.07 -10.67
C ASP A 241 -15.35 8.04 -9.51
N ASP A 242 -15.95 7.57 -8.41
CA ASP A 242 -16.17 8.36 -7.19
C ASP A 242 -14.83 8.78 -6.55
N ASP A 243 -13.88 7.84 -6.43
CA ASP A 243 -12.55 8.13 -5.92
C ASP A 243 -11.81 9.17 -6.77
N THR A 244 -11.87 9.01 -8.09
CA THR A 244 -11.22 9.93 -9.04
C THR A 244 -11.85 11.31 -8.99
N HIS A 245 -13.18 11.39 -8.87
CA HIS A 245 -13.89 12.66 -8.74
C HIS A 245 -13.42 13.43 -7.50
N GLU A 246 -13.35 12.75 -6.35
CA GLU A 246 -12.93 13.39 -5.10
C GLU A 246 -11.46 13.83 -5.12
N ARG A 247 -10.56 12.98 -5.63
CA ARG A 247 -9.14 13.31 -5.78
C ARG A 247 -8.91 14.48 -6.72
N ARG A 248 -9.67 14.58 -7.83
CA ARG A 248 -9.61 15.74 -8.75
C ARG A 248 -10.07 17.03 -8.07
N GLY A 249 -11.16 16.98 -7.30
CA GLY A 249 -11.62 18.13 -6.53
C GLY A 249 -10.58 18.61 -5.52
N ALA A 250 -9.92 17.68 -4.81
CA ALA A 250 -8.83 17.99 -3.91
C ALA A 250 -7.58 18.53 -4.63
N ALA A 251 -7.23 17.97 -5.79
CA ALA A 251 -6.12 18.46 -6.61
C ALA A 251 -6.35 19.89 -7.08
N GLN A 252 -7.58 20.24 -7.47
CA GLN A 252 -7.93 21.61 -7.81
C GLN A 252 -7.73 22.55 -6.62
N ARG A 253 -8.22 22.18 -5.42
CA ARG A 253 -7.98 22.97 -4.20
C ARG A 253 -6.48 23.14 -3.93
N ALA A 254 -5.70 22.08 -4.04
CA ALA A 254 -4.25 22.13 -3.82
C ALA A 254 -3.54 23.07 -4.79
N ARG A 255 -3.90 23.08 -6.08
CA ARG A 255 -3.35 24.03 -7.06
C ARG A 255 -3.65 25.49 -6.73
N HIS A 256 -4.79 25.76 -6.08
CA HIS A 256 -5.18 27.12 -5.67
C HIS A 256 -4.58 27.55 -4.33
N GLN A 257 -4.31 26.60 -3.42
CA GLN A 257 -3.95 26.91 -2.03
C GLN A 257 -2.47 26.68 -1.70
N LEU A 258 -1.76 25.84 -2.47
CA LEU A 258 -0.39 25.44 -2.19
C LEU A 258 0.58 25.94 -3.25
N ASP A 259 1.76 26.35 -2.81
CA ASP A 259 2.91 26.58 -3.66
C ASP A 259 3.46 25.25 -4.23
N GLU A 260 4.44 25.32 -5.13
CA GLU A 260 4.99 24.11 -5.77
C GLU A 260 5.53 23.10 -4.75
N ALA A 261 6.21 23.58 -3.71
CA ALA A 261 6.71 22.73 -2.63
C ALA A 261 5.55 22.08 -1.86
N GLY A 262 4.50 22.83 -1.53
CA GLY A 262 3.31 22.31 -0.86
C GLY A 262 2.54 21.31 -1.73
N GLN A 263 2.47 21.50 -3.05
CA GLN A 263 1.85 20.54 -3.95
C GLN A 263 2.63 19.21 -4.01
N LEU A 264 3.91 19.18 -3.64
CA LEU A 264 4.72 17.96 -3.52
C LEU A 264 4.70 17.38 -2.11
N PHE A 265 4.96 18.21 -1.10
CA PHE A 265 5.24 17.76 0.27
C PHE A 265 4.14 18.12 1.28
N GLY A 266 3.03 18.70 0.82
CA GLY A 266 1.87 19.06 1.62
C GLY A 266 2.04 20.34 2.43
N ALA A 267 0.92 20.85 2.95
CA ALA A 267 0.96 21.91 3.93
C ALA A 267 1.58 21.38 5.24
N PRO A 268 2.46 22.14 5.91
CA PRO A 268 2.80 21.82 7.28
C PRO A 268 1.51 21.81 8.09
N PHE A 269 1.32 20.80 8.95
CA PHE A 269 0.28 20.87 9.97
C PHE A 269 0.53 22.14 10.77
N GLN A 270 -0.19 23.22 10.46
CA GLN A 270 -0.18 24.39 11.32
C GLN A 270 -0.66 23.88 12.66
N THR A 271 0.26 23.87 13.62
CA THR A 271 0.05 23.35 14.96
C THR A 271 -1.30 23.86 15.43
N THR A 272 -2.25 22.94 15.63
CA THR A 272 -3.65 23.15 16.04
C THR A 272 -3.77 23.74 17.47
N ARG A 273 -2.79 24.55 17.88
CA ARG A 273 -2.64 25.18 19.20
C ARG A 273 -3.07 26.65 19.23
N ARG A 274 -3.69 27.18 18.17
CA ARG A 274 -4.19 28.58 18.14
C ARG A 274 -5.71 28.77 18.06
N LEU A 275 -6.51 27.73 18.34
CA LEU A 275 -7.98 27.86 18.41
C LEU A 275 -8.59 27.38 19.75
N ARG A 276 -7.78 27.32 20.83
CA ARG A 276 -8.27 27.07 22.21
C ARG A 276 -7.87 28.15 23.23
N SER A 277 -7.68 29.38 22.77
CA SER A 277 -7.55 30.53 23.67
C SER A 277 -8.43 31.68 23.19
N VAL A 278 -9.73 31.42 23.11
CA VAL A 278 -10.76 32.44 23.32
C VAL A 278 -11.85 31.78 24.15
N THR A 279 -11.68 31.86 25.46
CA THR A 279 -12.74 31.81 26.47
C THR A 279 -12.45 32.92 27.44
#